data_AF-A0A1G9C1T4-F1
#
_entry.id   AF-A0A1G9C1T4-F1
#
_cell.length_a   1.000
_cell.length_b   1.000
_cell.length_c   1.000
_cell.angle_alpha   90.00
_cell.angle_beta   90.00
_cell.angle_gamma   90.00
#
_symmetry.space_group_name_H-M   'P 1'
#
loop_
_entity.id
_entity.type
_entity.pdbx_description
1 polymer ?
#
loop_
_entity_poly.entity_id
_entity_poly.type
_entity_poly.pdbx_seq_one_letter_code
_entity_poly.pdbx_strand_id
1 'polypeptide(L)' 'MAGSVFIRAEELAQELGISKQLAYKMIHKWNDELKKKGFTTVAGRVSRKYYQEQVYGLADRKED' A
#
# COMPACT_ATOMS: atom_id res chain seq x y z
N MET A 1 13.10 9.58 6.88
CA MET A 1 11.88 10.02 7.61
C MET A 1 11.29 8.80 8.28
N ALA A 2 10.90 8.90 9.56
CA ALA A 2 10.51 7.76 10.39
C ALA A 2 9.53 6.83 9.66
N GLY A 3 9.96 5.57 9.50
CA GLY A 3 9.32 4.54 8.69
C GLY A 3 7.97 4.15 9.26
N SER A 4 6.92 4.87 8.85
CA SER A 4 5.56 4.40 9.05
C SER A 4 5.38 3.14 8.23
N VAL A 5 5.09 2.04 8.92
CA VAL A 5 4.78 0.72 8.33
C VAL A 5 3.61 0.81 7.34
N PHE A 6 2.78 1.86 7.48
CA PHE A 6 1.62 2.12 6.65
C PHE A 6 1.76 3.42 5.87
N ILE A 7 1.26 3.42 4.63
CA ILE A 7 1.06 4.63 3.81
C ILE A 7 -0.43 5.01 3.82
N ARG A 8 -0.73 6.30 3.90
CA ARG A 8 -2.10 6.83 3.79
C ARG A 8 -2.47 7.10 2.33
N ALA A 9 -3.77 7.19 2.05
CA ALA A 9 -4.27 7.54 0.71
C ALA A 9 -3.71 8.87 0.19
N GLU A 10 -3.54 9.86 1.06
CA GLU A 10 -3.01 11.17 0.67
C GLU A 10 -1.54 11.11 0.26
N GLU A 11 -0.72 10.40 1.05
CA GLU A 11 0.70 10.19 0.73
C GLU A 11 0.85 9.36 -0.54
N LEU A 12 0.05 8.29 -0.69
CA LEU A 12 0.04 7.46 -1.90
C LEU A 12 -0.33 8.27 -3.15
N ALA A 13 -1.30 9.17 -3.03
CA ALA A 13 -1.71 10.05 -4.13
C ALA A 13 -0.56 10.96 -4.57
N GLN A 14 0.18 11.54 -3.62
CA GLN A 14 1.33 12.38 -3.92
C GLN A 14 2.50 11.56 -4.49
N GLU A 15 2.78 10.38 -3.94
CA GLU A 15 3.90 9.53 -4.36
C GLU A 15 3.71 8.98 -5.77
N LEU A 16 2.47 8.64 -6.15
CA LEU A 16 2.13 8.12 -7.48
C LEU A 16 1.67 9.21 -8.47
N GLY A 17 1.50 10.46 -8.02
CA GLY A 17 0.98 11.54 -8.86
C GLY A 17 -0.47 11.33 -9.33
N ILE A 18 -1.29 10.66 -8.51
CA ILE A 18 -2.69 10.33 -8.83
C ILE A 18 -3.69 11.14 -7.99
N SER A 19 -4.97 11.10 -8.37
CA SER A 19 -6.03 11.73 -7.57
C SER A 19 -6.24 11.02 -6.23
N LYS A 20 -6.61 11.78 -5.18
CA LYS A 20 -6.95 11.21 -3.87
C LYS A 20 -8.03 10.12 -3.98
N GLN A 21 -9.04 10.33 -4.81
CA GLN A 21 -10.10 9.34 -5.04
C GLN A 21 -9.56 8.02 -5.60
N LEU A 22 -8.60 8.07 -6.53
CA LEU A 22 -7.98 6.86 -7.06
C LEU A 22 -7.13 6.15 -6.00
N ALA A 23 -6.36 6.90 -5.21
CA ALA A 23 -5.59 6.35 -4.10
C ALA A 23 -6.46 5.62 -3.06
N TYR A 24 -7.62 6.19 -2.70
CA TYR A 24 -8.60 5.51 -1.83
C TYR A 24 -9.12 4.22 -2.45
N LYS A 25 -9.48 4.22 -3.74
CA LYS A 25 -9.94 3.00 -4.44
C LYS A 25 -8.88 1.91 -4.43
N MET A 26 -7.62 2.26 -4.66
CA MET A 26 -6.50 1.30 -4.65
C MET A 26 -6.29 0.71 -3.26
N ILE A 27 -6.24 1.54 -2.22
CA ILE A 27 -6.11 1.08 -0.82
C ILE A 27 -7.27 0.18 -0.41
N HIS A 28 -8.50 0.51 -0.82
CA HIS A 28 -9.66 -0.34 -0.55
C HIS A 28 -9.51 -1.72 -1.18
N LYS A 29 -9.09 -1.79 -2.46
CA LYS A 29 -8.84 -3.06 -3.15
C LYS A 29 -7.75 -3.88 -2.46
N TRP A 30 -6.62 -3.26 -2.14
CA TRP A 30 -5.50 -3.93 -1.48
C TRP A 30 -5.83 -4.41 -0.07
N ASN A 31 -6.61 -3.63 0.70
CA ASN A 31 -7.08 -4.08 2.00
C ASN A 31 -8.06 -5.26 1.86
N ASP A 32 -8.89 -5.32 0.83
CA ASP A 32 -9.73 -6.50 0.58
C ASP A 32 -8.89 -7.75 0.26
N GLU A 33 -7.85 -7.61 -0.55
CA GLU A 33 -6.91 -8.70 -0.88
C GLU A 33 -6.12 -9.17 0.35
N LEU A 34 -5.64 -8.24 1.16
CA LEU A 34 -4.93 -8.55 2.41
C LEU A 34 -5.85 -9.24 3.42
N LYS A 35 -7.12 -8.80 3.56
CA LYS A 35 -8.12 -9.51 4.38
C LYS A 35 -8.35 -10.93 3.91
N LYS A 36 -8.48 -11.15 2.59
CA LYS A 36 -8.63 -12.49 2.00
C LYS A 36 -7.44 -13.40 2.28
N LYS A 37 -6.24 -12.83 2.37
CA LYS A 37 -5.01 -13.54 2.77
C LYS A 37 -4.89 -13.77 4.28
N GLY A 38 -5.84 -13.31 5.09
CA GLY A 38 -5.82 -13.45 6.54
C GLY A 38 -5.05 -12.36 7.29
N PHE A 39 -4.60 -11.29 6.61
CA PHE A 39 -3.92 -10.17 7.26
C PHE A 39 -4.91 -9.18 7.87
N THR A 40 -4.47 -8.51 8.93
CA THR A 40 -5.18 -7.37 9.49
C THR A 40 -4.95 -6.13 8.62
N THR A 41 -6.03 -5.43 8.29
CA THR A 41 -6.01 -4.24 7.44
C THR A 41 -6.72 -3.08 8.10
N VAL A 42 -6.34 -1.85 7.77
CA VAL A 42 -6.97 -0.65 8.33
C VAL A 42 -7.48 0.27 7.22
N ALA A 43 -8.74 0.69 7.30
CA ALA A 43 -9.32 1.60 6.31
C ALA A 43 -8.49 2.89 6.17
N GLY A 44 -8.35 3.37 4.93
CA GLY A 44 -7.62 4.60 4.60
C GLY A 44 -6.09 4.49 4.57
N ARG A 45 -5.52 3.32 4.91
CA ARG A 45 -4.08 3.05 4.84
C ARG A 45 -3.78 1.61 4.41
N VAL A 46 -2.59 1.38 3.91
CA VAL A 46 -2.09 0.04 3.51
C VAL A 46 -0.63 -0.11 3.94
N SER A 47 -0.17 -1.34 4.13
CA SER A 47 1.26 -1.60 4.41
C SER A 47 2.13 -1.03 3.30
N ARG A 48 3.17 -0.27 3.66
CA ARG A 48 4.10 0.34 2.71
C ARG A 48 4.82 -0.71 1.88
N LYS A 49 5.24 -1.79 2.54
CA LYS A 49 5.85 -2.94 1.87
C LYS A 49 4.91 -3.55 0.82
N TYR A 50 3.65 -3.77 1.18
CA TYR A 50 2.69 -4.39 0.27
C TYR A 50 2.43 -3.56 -0.99
N TYR A 51 2.22 -2.25 -0.88
CA TYR A 51 2.02 -1.45 -2.10
C TYR A 51 3.31 -1.35 -2.92
N GLN A 52 4.49 -1.27 -2.29
CA GLN A 52 5.75 -1.21 -3.02
C GLN A 52 5.97 -2.48 -3.84
N GLU A 53 5.65 -3.65 -3.28
CA GLU A 53 5.63 -4.92 -3.99
C GLU A 53 4.62 -4.90 -5.15
N GLN A 54 3.42 -4.34 -4.96
CA GLN A 54 2.39 -4.28 -6.00
C GLN A 54 2.70 -3.29 -7.13
N VAL A 55 3.28 -2.13 -6.82
CA VAL A 55 3.51 -1.04 -7.78
C VAL A 55 4.85 -1.17 -8.48
N TYR A 56 5.91 -1.47 -7.73
CA TYR A 56 7.27 -1.48 -8.27
C TYR A 56 7.78 -2.90 -8.56
N GLY A 57 7.00 -3.94 -8.22
CA GLY A 57 7.45 -5.32 -8.36
C GLY A 57 8.70 -5.63 -7.53
N LEU A 58 9.01 -4.77 -6.55
CA LEU A 58 10.09 -4.95 -5.58
C LEU A 58 9.67 -6.03 -4.59
N ALA A 59 9.47 -7.25 -5.08
CA ALA A 59 9.67 -8.41 -4.25
C ALA A 59 11.09 -8.26 -3.71
N ASP A 60 11.21 -8.19 -2.39
CA ASP A 60 12.47 -8.29 -1.66
C ASP A 60 13.18 -9.54 -2.21
N ARG A 61 14.06 -9.35 -3.22
CA ARG A 61 15.05 -10.35 -3.56
C ARG A 61 15.91 -10.34 -2.32
N LYS A 62 15.58 -11.22 -1.37
CA LYS A 62 16.52 -11.64 -0.35
C LYS A 62 17.76 -12.04 -1.12
N GLU A 63 18.77 -11.19 -1.04
CA GLU A 63 20.11 -11.47 -1.52
C GLU A 63 20.60 -12.64 -0.67
N ASP A 64 20.88 -13.76 -1.35
CA ASP A 64 21.36 -15.02 -0.77
C ASP A 64 22.85 -14.89 -0.40
#